data_AF-A0A2T8IM82-F1
#
_entry.id   AF-A0A2T8IM82-F1
#
_cell.length_a   1.000
_cell.length_b   1.000
_cell.length_c   1.000
_cell.angle_alpha   90.00
_cell.angle_beta   90.00
_cell.angle_gamma   90.00
#
_symmetry.space_group_name_H-M   'P 1'
#
loop_
_entity.id
_entity.type
_entity.pdbx_description
1 polymer ?
#
loop_
_entity_poly.entity_id
_entity_poly.type
_entity_poly.pdbx_seq_one_letter_code
_entity_poly.pdbx_strand_id
1 'polypeptide(L)'
;MYEETEPWQFHHCWVILRGEPKWHEKMVECNSGQKVNRKQSEIEINSLQTDNTFPERPEGRDSAKKKARVMADTSSSSTAVEMLQKMHERGEKNDEKEDELRQEMFQMERERLDLQKLNWEKWAAWEKKWAVMESNAKLRQNEYELNQWNADLIVMSQDLDKLAPPLRAMYEQKQMEIMKRRGINTPPTSES
;
A
#
# COMPACT_ATOMS: atom_id res chain seq x y z
N MET A 1 -5.53 -15.64 -27.21
CA MET A 1 -6.08 -15.18 -25.92
C MET A 1 -4.93 -14.95 -24.96
N TYR A 2 -4.25 -13.80 -25.07
CA TYR A 2 -3.15 -13.40 -24.18
C TYR A 2 -3.38 -11.98 -23.65
N GLU A 3 -4.64 -11.55 -23.58
CA GLU A 3 -5.04 -10.22 -23.08
C GLU A 3 -5.79 -10.28 -21.74
N GLU A 4 -6.00 -11.46 -21.16
CA GLU A 4 -6.89 -11.62 -19.99
C GLU A 4 -6.17 -11.66 -18.63
N THR A 5 -4.84 -11.66 -18.57
CA THR A 5 -4.13 -11.90 -17.29
C THR A 5 -3.37 -10.72 -16.69
N GLU A 6 -2.97 -9.69 -17.43
CA GLU A 6 -2.46 -8.45 -16.81
C GLU A 6 -2.69 -7.23 -17.75
N PRO A 7 -3.24 -6.10 -17.25
CA PRO A 7 -3.37 -4.90 -18.06
C PRO A 7 -1.98 -4.41 -18.46
N TRP A 8 -1.78 -4.23 -19.78
CA TRP A 8 -0.50 -3.80 -20.35
C TRP A 8 0.06 -2.60 -19.58
N GLN A 9 1.19 -2.80 -18.91
CA GLN A 9 1.76 -1.83 -17.96
C GLN A 9 2.10 -0.47 -18.61
N PHE A 10 2.30 -0.45 -19.93
CA PHE A 10 2.59 0.76 -20.70
C PHE A 10 1.37 1.29 -21.49
N HIS A 11 0.18 0.77 -21.25
CA HIS A 11 -1.05 1.24 -21.89
C HIS A 11 -1.30 2.73 -21.62
N HIS A 12 -1.03 3.17 -20.40
CA HIS A 12 -1.11 4.57 -20.01
C HIS A 12 -0.14 5.45 -20.83
N CYS A 13 1.13 5.02 -20.96
CA CYS A 13 2.13 5.73 -21.75
C CYS A 13 1.74 5.81 -23.24
N TRP A 14 1.16 4.74 -23.79
CA TRP A 14 0.67 4.72 -25.16
C TRP A 14 -0.51 5.66 -25.40
N VAL A 15 -1.48 5.68 -24.48
CA VAL A 15 -2.63 6.58 -24.56
C VAL A 15 -2.20 8.05 -24.58
N ILE A 16 -1.14 8.39 -23.83
CA ILE A 16 -0.56 9.74 -23.80
C ILE A 16 0.16 10.05 -25.11
N LEU A 17 1.01 9.15 -25.59
CA LEU A 17 1.90 9.41 -26.72
C LEU A 17 1.23 9.25 -28.10
N ARG A 18 0.06 8.62 -28.19
CA ARG A 18 -0.59 8.32 -29.49
C ARG A 18 -1.01 9.57 -30.28
N GLY A 19 -1.25 10.68 -29.58
CA GLY A 19 -1.70 11.95 -30.18
C GLY A 19 -0.56 12.94 -30.42
N GLU A 20 0.64 12.65 -29.93
CA GLU A 20 1.80 13.52 -30.11
C GLU A 20 2.34 13.38 -31.54
N PRO A 21 2.67 14.50 -32.22
CA PRO A 21 3.32 14.45 -33.52
C PRO A 21 4.67 13.74 -33.36
N LYS A 22 4.74 12.49 -33.85
CA LYS A 22 5.93 11.65 -33.81
C LYS A 22 7.09 12.36 -34.49
N TRP A 23 7.96 13.05 -33.74
CA TRP A 23 9.39 13.36 -33.98
C TRP A 23 9.85 13.80 -35.39
N HIS A 24 8.94 14.04 -36.34
CA HIS A 24 9.23 14.34 -37.74
C HIS A 24 9.29 15.84 -37.98
N GLU A 25 8.52 16.63 -37.23
CA GLU A 25 8.53 18.09 -37.33
C GLU A 25 9.89 18.68 -36.94
N LYS A 26 10.51 18.13 -35.88
CA LYS A 26 11.84 18.55 -35.42
C LYS A 26 12.99 18.10 -36.34
N MET A 27 12.81 17.03 -37.12
CA MET A 27 13.82 16.57 -38.09
C MET A 27 13.76 17.34 -39.42
N VAL A 28 12.60 17.89 -39.80
CA VAL A 28 12.50 18.76 -40.99
C VAL A 28 13.26 20.06 -40.77
N GLU A 29 13.25 20.63 -39.56
CA GLU A 29 14.08 21.78 -39.21
C GLU A 29 15.58 21.47 -39.25
N CYS A 30 16.02 20.33 -38.68
CA CYS A 30 17.45 19.97 -38.68
C CYS A 30 18.02 19.61 -40.07
N ASN A 31 17.23 19.08 -41.00
CA ASN A 31 17.72 18.66 -42.32
C ASN A 31 17.90 19.82 -43.31
N SER A 32 17.29 20.98 -43.04
CA SER A 32 17.45 22.18 -43.88
C SER A 32 18.82 22.88 -43.71
N GLY A 33 19.60 22.51 -42.68
CA GLY A 33 20.87 23.14 -42.32
C GLY A 33 22.15 22.42 -42.74
N GLN A 34 22.09 21.19 -43.27
CA GLN A 34 23.30 20.40 -43.56
C GLN A 34 23.47 20.14 -45.05
N LYS A 35 24.15 21.06 -45.74
CA LYS A 35 24.81 20.76 -47.02
C LYS A 35 25.93 19.73 -46.78
N VAL A 36 25.65 18.53 -47.27
CA VAL A 36 26.52 17.38 -47.57
C VAL A 36 28.00 17.74 -47.75
N ASN A 37 28.89 17.12 -46.95
CA ASN A 37 30.30 16.96 -47.31
C ASN A 37 30.58 15.47 -47.60
N ARG A 38 30.97 15.20 -48.84
CA ARG A 38 31.14 13.90 -49.47
C ARG A 38 32.60 13.47 -49.30
N LYS A 39 32.83 12.27 -48.77
CA LYS A 39 34.17 11.63 -48.69
C LYS A 39 34.67 11.22 -50.09
N GLN A 40 35.97 11.36 -50.33
CA GLN A 40 36.72 10.64 -51.37
C GLN A 40 38.12 10.23 -50.88
N SER A 41 38.54 9.07 -51.36
CA SER A 41 39.64 8.16 -50.99
C SER A 41 40.88 8.31 -51.89
N GLU A 42 42.08 7.90 -51.44
CA GLU A 42 42.99 7.02 -52.24
C GLU A 42 44.24 6.50 -51.49
N ILE A 43 44.80 5.43 -52.06
CA ILE A 43 45.82 4.43 -51.66
C ILE A 43 47.22 4.96 -52.16
N GLU A 44 48.44 4.62 -51.71
CA GLU A 44 49.21 3.39 -52.01
C GLU A 44 50.76 3.52 -51.74
N ILE A 45 51.38 2.37 -51.39
CA ILE A 45 52.76 1.79 -51.59
C ILE A 45 54.14 2.51 -51.38
N ASN A 46 54.96 1.83 -50.57
CA ASN A 46 56.18 1.03 -50.90
C ASN A 46 57.51 1.32 -50.18
N SER A 47 58.15 0.18 -49.86
CA SER A 47 59.37 -0.08 -49.10
C SER A 47 60.59 -0.20 -50.02
N LEU A 48 61.72 0.41 -49.66
CA LEU A 48 63.07 -0.02 -50.08
C LEU A 48 64.09 0.31 -48.96
N GLN A 49 64.81 -0.72 -48.52
CA GLN A 49 65.98 -0.65 -47.64
C GLN A 49 67.22 -0.17 -48.40
N THR A 50 68.00 0.71 -47.80
CA THR A 50 69.42 0.89 -48.11
C THR A 50 70.20 1.04 -46.81
N ASP A 51 71.20 0.18 -46.64
CA ASP A 51 72.18 0.21 -45.56
C ASP A 51 72.86 1.58 -45.45
N ASN A 52 72.78 2.15 -44.26
CA ASN A 52 73.49 3.36 -43.89
C ASN A 52 73.91 3.18 -42.43
N THR A 53 75.18 3.42 -42.16
CA THR A 53 75.76 3.63 -40.83
C THR A 53 74.89 4.64 -40.07
N PHE A 54 73.97 4.15 -39.25
CA PHE A 54 73.06 4.94 -38.43
C PHE A 54 73.31 4.64 -36.95
N PRO A 55 73.19 5.65 -36.05
CA PRO A 55 73.20 5.40 -34.61
C PRO A 55 72.14 4.37 -34.24
N GLU A 56 72.45 3.54 -33.23
CA GLU A 56 71.57 2.46 -32.76
C GLU A 56 70.14 2.98 -32.57
N ARG A 57 69.18 2.27 -33.18
CA ARG A 57 67.79 2.71 -33.25
C ARG A 57 67.24 2.91 -31.82
N PRO A 58 66.56 4.03 -31.54
CA PRO A 58 66.02 4.31 -30.21
C PRO A 58 65.17 3.15 -29.71
N GLU A 59 65.35 2.81 -28.43
CA GLU A 59 64.68 1.69 -27.78
C GLU A 59 63.16 1.80 -28.02
N GLY A 60 62.55 0.70 -28.48
CA GLY A 60 61.14 0.69 -28.86
C GLY A 60 60.23 1.06 -27.68
N ARG A 61 59.12 1.74 -27.99
CA ARG A 61 58.11 2.19 -27.02
C ARG A 61 57.74 1.11 -25.99
N ASP A 62 57.63 -0.15 -26.41
CA ASP A 62 57.25 -1.25 -25.53
C ASP A 62 58.36 -1.69 -24.56
N SER A 63 59.63 -1.64 -24.99
CA SER A 63 60.80 -1.93 -24.15
C SER A 63 61.01 -0.82 -23.11
N ALA A 64 60.89 0.44 -23.54
CA ALA A 64 60.93 1.60 -22.66
C ALA A 64 59.77 1.58 -21.64
N LYS A 65 58.56 1.19 -22.06
CA LYS A 65 57.39 1.08 -21.17
C LYS A 65 57.54 -0.05 -20.14
N LYS A 66 58.16 -1.17 -20.49
CA LYS A 66 58.45 -2.26 -19.52
C LYS A 66 59.42 -1.80 -18.43
N LYS A 67 60.51 -1.12 -18.80
CA LYS A 67 61.48 -0.58 -17.82
C LYS A 67 60.88 0.54 -16.97
N ALA A 68 60.03 1.39 -17.56
CA ALA A 68 59.32 2.43 -16.83
C ALA A 68 58.35 1.85 -15.77
N ARG A 69 57.70 0.70 -16.04
CA ARG A 69 56.85 0.03 -15.04
C ARG A 69 57.65 -0.52 -13.87
N VAL A 70 58.80 -1.13 -14.12
CA VAL A 70 59.67 -1.68 -13.06
C VAL A 70 60.24 -0.56 -12.16
N MET A 71 60.44 0.65 -12.69
CA MET A 71 60.90 1.81 -11.91
C MET A 71 59.76 2.63 -11.27
N ALA A 72 58.52 2.45 -11.73
CA ALA A 72 57.35 3.16 -11.21
C ALA A 72 56.85 2.58 -9.87
N ASP A 73 57.20 1.34 -9.55
CA ASP A 73 56.77 0.67 -8.32
C ASP A 73 57.52 1.16 -7.05
N THR A 74 58.53 2.04 -7.20
CA THR A 74 59.31 2.60 -6.07
C THR A 74 59.19 4.11 -5.88
N SER A 75 58.29 4.81 -6.58
CA SER A 75 58.14 6.26 -6.40
C SER A 75 56.72 6.63 -5.97
N SER A 76 56.56 6.79 -4.65
CA SER A 76 55.36 7.22 -3.94
C SER A 76 54.54 8.29 -4.67
N SER A 77 53.36 7.92 -5.14
CA SER A 77 52.25 8.87 -5.32
C SER A 77 51.40 8.89 -4.05
N SER A 78 51.98 9.41 -2.96
CA SER A 78 51.36 9.43 -1.61
C SER A 78 49.97 10.07 -1.65
N THR A 79 49.84 11.19 -2.37
CA THR A 79 48.63 12.00 -2.39
C THR A 79 47.46 11.35 -3.13
N ALA A 80 47.71 10.61 -4.22
CA ALA A 80 46.64 9.98 -4.99
C ALA A 80 46.05 8.77 -4.25
N VAL A 81 46.90 7.98 -3.60
CA VAL A 81 46.48 6.82 -2.79
C VAL A 81 45.71 7.29 -1.55
N GLU A 82 46.20 8.33 -0.85
CA GLU A 82 45.49 8.94 0.30
C GLU A 82 44.12 9.50 -0.10
N MET A 83 44.00 10.12 -1.28
CA MET A 83 42.72 10.63 -1.77
C MET A 83 41.71 9.51 -2.03
N LEU A 84 42.14 8.41 -2.67
CA LEU A 84 41.29 7.25 -2.92
C LEU A 84 40.84 6.57 -1.62
N GLN A 85 41.75 6.42 -0.66
CA GLN A 85 41.44 5.92 0.68
C GLN A 85 40.37 6.79 1.37
N LYS A 86 40.53 8.12 1.31
CA LYS A 86 39.56 9.08 1.87
C LYS A 86 38.20 9.04 1.16
N MET A 87 38.17 8.77 -0.14
CA MET A 87 36.93 8.57 -0.89
C MET A 87 36.22 7.29 -0.44
N HIS A 88 36.97 6.21 -0.22
CA HIS A 88 36.43 4.94 0.26
C HIS A 88 35.86 5.07 1.67
N GLU A 89 36.61 5.63 2.62
CA GLU A 89 36.14 5.88 3.99
C GLU A 89 34.93 6.82 4.05
N ARG A 90 34.83 7.76 3.11
CA ARG A 90 33.65 8.64 2.98
C ARG A 90 32.45 7.86 2.41
N GLY A 91 32.69 6.91 1.52
CA GLY A 91 31.67 6.00 1.00
C GLY A 91 31.09 5.14 2.12
N GLU A 92 31.94 4.44 2.86
CA GLU A 92 31.51 3.57 3.97
C GLU A 92 30.69 4.35 5.02
N LYS A 93 31.15 5.54 5.42
CA LYS A 93 30.40 6.40 6.36
C LYS A 93 29.08 6.93 5.82
N ASN A 94 28.93 7.02 4.50
CA ASN A 94 27.67 7.40 3.89
C ASN A 94 26.72 6.21 3.83
N ASP A 95 27.23 5.03 3.48
CA ASP A 95 26.47 3.78 3.45
C ASP A 95 25.96 3.42 4.85
N GLU A 96 26.79 3.55 5.89
CA GLU A 96 26.40 3.37 7.29
C GLU A 96 25.25 4.30 7.70
N LYS A 97 25.31 5.58 7.34
CA LYS A 97 24.22 6.54 7.62
C LYS A 97 22.95 6.21 6.85
N GLU A 98 23.09 5.73 5.62
CA GLU A 98 21.94 5.31 4.83
C GLU A 98 21.27 4.10 5.46
N ASP A 99 22.05 3.13 5.95
CA ASP A 99 21.55 1.96 6.66
C ASP A 99 20.89 2.33 8.00
N GLU A 100 21.47 3.26 8.76
CA GLU A 100 20.85 3.80 9.98
C GLU A 100 19.47 4.43 9.68
N LEU A 101 19.40 5.31 8.67
CA LEU A 101 18.14 5.94 8.26
C LEU A 101 17.10 4.91 7.77
N ARG A 102 17.54 3.88 7.04
CA ARG A 102 16.68 2.77 6.61
C ARG A 102 16.13 2.01 7.81
N GLN A 103 16.97 1.72 8.81
CA GLN A 103 16.55 1.04 10.04
C GLN A 103 15.53 1.86 10.84
N GLU A 104 15.78 3.17 11.00
CA GLU A 104 14.83 4.08 11.65
C GLU A 104 13.48 4.12 10.92
N MET A 105 13.49 4.17 9.59
CA MET A 105 12.28 4.13 8.78
C MET A 105 11.50 2.82 8.98
N PHE A 106 12.19 1.67 8.99
CA PHE A 106 11.55 0.39 9.27
C PHE A 106 10.97 0.31 10.68
N GLN A 107 11.65 0.90 11.67
CA GLN A 107 11.17 0.94 13.04
C GLN A 107 9.89 1.79 13.15
N MET A 108 9.88 2.97 12.55
CA MET A 108 8.70 3.85 12.49
C MET A 108 7.52 3.17 11.78
N GLU A 109 7.77 2.47 10.67
CA GLU A 109 6.72 1.76 9.93
C GLU A 109 6.16 0.57 10.73
N ARG A 110 7.02 -0.14 11.48
CA ARG A 110 6.59 -1.21 12.40
C ARG A 110 5.68 -0.65 13.49
N GLU A 111 6.07 0.44 14.13
CA GLU A 111 5.26 1.09 15.16
C GLU A 111 3.91 1.58 14.61
N ARG A 112 3.90 2.12 13.38
CA ARG A 112 2.67 2.50 12.69
C ARG A 112 1.75 1.30 12.46
N LEU A 113 2.30 0.16 12.03
CA LEU A 113 1.54 -1.08 11.83
C LEU A 113 1.02 -1.65 13.16
N ASP A 114 1.81 -1.60 14.22
CA ASP A 114 1.39 -2.06 15.55
C ASP A 114 0.26 -1.20 16.11
N LEU A 115 0.32 0.13 15.94
CA LEU A 115 -0.77 1.04 16.29
C LEU A 115 -2.02 0.77 15.46
N GLN A 116 -1.87 0.52 14.15
CA GLN A 116 -2.98 0.18 13.27
C GLN A 116 -3.64 -1.13 13.70
N LYS A 117 -2.85 -2.14 14.06
CA LYS A 117 -3.35 -3.43 14.57
C LYS A 117 -4.09 -3.26 15.88
N LEU A 118 -3.54 -2.51 16.84
CA LEU A 118 -4.21 -2.23 18.10
C LEU A 118 -5.53 -1.48 17.90
N ASN A 119 -5.57 -0.53 16.97
CA ASN A 119 -6.80 0.17 16.63
C ASN A 119 -7.85 -0.78 16.03
N TRP A 120 -7.43 -1.67 15.13
CA TRP A 120 -8.30 -2.71 14.57
C TRP A 120 -8.86 -3.65 15.66
N GLU A 121 -8.01 -4.11 16.58
CA GLU A 121 -8.42 -4.95 17.70
C GLU A 121 -9.42 -4.24 18.62
N LYS A 122 -9.19 -2.94 18.91
CA LYS A 122 -10.14 -2.11 19.66
C LYS A 122 -11.49 -1.97 18.94
N TRP A 123 -11.47 -1.77 17.63
CA TRP A 123 -12.67 -1.65 16.81
C TRP A 123 -13.46 -2.97 16.79
N ALA A 124 -12.78 -4.10 16.57
CA ALA A 124 -13.39 -5.43 16.61
C ALA A 124 -13.95 -5.77 18.00
N ALA A 125 -13.27 -5.37 19.08
CA ALA A 125 -13.77 -5.54 20.44
C ALA A 125 -15.02 -4.67 20.70
N TRP A 126 -15.03 -3.43 20.19
CA TRP A 126 -16.18 -2.54 20.27
C TRP A 126 -17.39 -3.12 19.51
N GLU A 127 -17.20 -3.63 18.30
CA GLU A 127 -18.24 -4.25 17.49
C GLU A 127 -18.85 -5.47 18.19
N LYS A 128 -18.03 -6.36 18.76
CA LYS A 128 -18.51 -7.49 19.56
C LYS A 128 -19.32 -7.02 20.77
N LYS A 129 -18.84 -6.00 21.49
CA LYS A 129 -19.54 -5.44 22.65
C LYS A 129 -20.87 -4.81 22.25
N TRP A 130 -20.91 -4.12 21.11
CA TRP A 130 -22.13 -3.53 20.57
C TRP A 130 -23.16 -4.61 20.20
N ALA A 131 -22.75 -5.65 19.48
CA ALA A 131 -23.63 -6.77 19.13
C ALA A 131 -24.21 -7.47 20.37
N VAL A 132 -23.40 -7.68 21.41
CA VAL A 132 -23.86 -8.23 22.70
C VAL A 132 -24.84 -7.29 23.39
N MET A 133 -24.60 -5.97 23.35
CA MET A 133 -25.50 -4.98 23.95
C MET A 133 -26.85 -4.96 23.23
N GLU A 134 -26.86 -4.97 21.90
CA GLU A 134 -28.07 -4.99 21.10
C GLU A 134 -28.88 -6.28 21.31
N SER A 135 -28.21 -7.44 21.31
CA SER A 135 -28.83 -8.73 21.60
C SER A 135 -29.44 -8.76 23.01
N ASN A 136 -28.72 -8.27 24.02
CA ASN A 136 -29.24 -8.19 25.39
C ASN A 136 -30.44 -7.23 25.50
N ALA A 137 -30.44 -6.10 24.80
CA ALA A 137 -31.57 -5.17 24.80
C ALA A 137 -32.83 -5.85 24.24
N LYS A 138 -32.70 -6.55 23.11
CA LYS A 138 -33.79 -7.35 22.52
C LYS A 138 -34.27 -8.46 23.46
N LEU A 139 -33.34 -9.17 24.09
CA LEU A 139 -33.69 -10.23 25.05
C LEU A 139 -34.50 -9.68 26.22
N ARG A 140 -34.06 -8.57 26.83
CA ARG A 140 -34.80 -7.94 27.94
C ARG A 140 -36.19 -7.46 27.52
N GLN A 141 -36.32 -6.92 26.32
CA GLN A 141 -37.63 -6.54 25.79
C GLN A 141 -38.54 -7.76 25.64
N ASN A 142 -38.05 -8.83 25.04
CA ASN A 142 -38.81 -10.07 24.89
C ASN A 142 -39.19 -10.68 26.24
N GLU A 143 -38.28 -10.69 27.22
CA GLU A 143 -38.56 -11.15 28.58
C GLU A 143 -39.64 -10.29 29.25
N TYR A 144 -39.58 -8.97 29.08
CA TYR A 144 -40.60 -8.07 29.61
C TYR A 144 -41.98 -8.33 28.97
N GLU A 145 -42.03 -8.47 27.64
CA GLU A 145 -43.26 -8.77 26.91
C GLU A 145 -43.84 -10.13 27.31
N LEU A 146 -42.99 -11.15 27.46
CA LEU A 146 -43.38 -12.48 27.93
C LEU A 146 -43.90 -12.44 29.38
N ASN A 147 -43.23 -11.71 30.26
CA ASN A 147 -43.67 -11.54 31.65
C ASN A 147 -45.00 -10.81 31.74
N GLN A 148 -45.19 -9.75 30.95
CA GLN A 148 -46.48 -9.08 30.84
C GLN A 148 -47.56 -10.00 30.30
N TRP A 149 -47.26 -10.78 29.26
CA TRP A 149 -48.20 -11.73 28.69
C TRP A 149 -48.60 -12.82 29.69
N ASN A 150 -47.64 -13.37 30.44
CA ASN A 150 -47.91 -14.35 31.50
C ASN A 150 -48.75 -13.75 32.63
N ALA A 151 -48.44 -12.52 33.06
CA ALA A 151 -49.23 -11.82 34.08
C ALA A 151 -50.67 -11.56 33.61
N ASP A 152 -50.84 -11.15 32.35
CA ASP A 152 -52.15 -10.98 31.74
C ASP A 152 -52.92 -12.30 31.67
N LEU A 153 -52.25 -13.39 31.27
CA LEU A 153 -52.86 -14.71 31.17
C LEU A 153 -53.39 -15.20 32.52
N ILE A 154 -52.66 -14.96 33.61
CA ILE A 154 -53.12 -15.29 34.97
C ILE A 154 -54.42 -14.55 35.29
N VAL A 155 -54.52 -13.25 34.96
CA VAL A 155 -55.73 -12.46 35.20
C VAL A 155 -56.89 -12.87 34.29
N MET A 156 -56.62 -13.12 33.00
CA MET A 156 -57.62 -13.49 32.00
C MET A 156 -58.17 -14.91 32.19
N SER A 157 -57.39 -15.82 32.77
CA SER A 157 -57.82 -17.21 33.04
C SER A 157 -58.56 -17.40 34.37
N GLN A 158 -58.63 -16.35 35.20
CA GLN A 158 -59.31 -16.43 36.49
C GLN A 158 -60.82 -16.56 36.30
N ASP A 159 -61.39 -17.63 36.86
CA ASP A 159 -62.82 -17.87 36.89
C ASP A 159 -63.51 -16.93 37.90
N LEU A 160 -64.39 -16.06 37.38
CA LEU A 160 -65.09 -15.02 38.13
C LEU A 160 -66.15 -15.59 39.08
N ASP A 161 -66.74 -16.74 38.74
CA ASP A 161 -67.83 -17.32 39.54
C ASP A 161 -67.34 -17.92 40.86
N LYS A 162 -66.06 -18.28 40.91
CA LYS A 162 -65.39 -18.80 42.10
C LYS A 162 -64.90 -17.72 43.06
N LEU A 163 -64.99 -16.44 42.67
CA LEU A 163 -64.51 -15.31 43.47
C LEU A 163 -65.64 -14.67 44.29
N ALA A 164 -65.27 -14.20 45.48
CA ALA A 164 -66.13 -13.36 46.31
C ALA A 164 -66.49 -12.05 45.57
N PRO A 165 -67.70 -11.49 45.77
CA PRO A 165 -68.18 -10.35 44.97
C PRO A 165 -67.21 -9.15 44.87
N PRO A 166 -66.51 -8.72 45.94
CA PRO A 166 -65.55 -7.61 45.83
C PRO A 166 -64.34 -7.92 44.95
N LEU A 167 -63.85 -9.16 44.99
CA LEU A 167 -62.72 -9.61 44.16
C LEU A 167 -63.14 -9.79 42.71
N ARG A 168 -64.38 -10.26 42.47
CA ARG A 168 -64.95 -10.41 41.14
C ARG A 168 -64.93 -9.10 40.36
N ALA A 169 -65.49 -8.03 40.94
CA ALA A 169 -65.52 -6.70 40.31
C ALA A 169 -64.11 -6.17 40.00
N MET A 170 -63.13 -6.42 40.88
CA MET A 170 -61.74 -6.05 40.65
C MET A 170 -61.12 -6.79 39.45
N TYR A 171 -61.34 -8.11 39.35
CA TYR A 171 -60.82 -8.91 38.23
C TYR A 171 -61.51 -8.57 36.91
N GLU A 172 -62.83 -8.33 36.90
CA GLU A 172 -63.57 -7.86 35.73
C GLU A 172 -62.98 -6.55 35.18
N GLN A 173 -62.74 -5.57 36.05
CA GLN A 173 -62.11 -4.31 35.66
C GLN A 173 -60.71 -4.54 35.05
N LYS A 174 -59.89 -5.40 35.66
CA LYS A 174 -58.55 -5.71 35.15
C LYS A 174 -58.58 -6.45 33.80
N GLN A 175 -59.50 -7.39 33.62
CA GLN A 175 -59.66 -8.10 32.34
C GLN A 175 -60.06 -7.13 31.23
N MET A 176 -61.00 -6.21 31.50
CA MET A 176 -61.39 -5.13 30.59
C MET A 176 -60.21 -4.21 30.23
N GLU A 177 -59.40 -3.80 31.22
CA GLU A 177 -58.21 -2.97 30.99
C GLU A 177 -57.18 -3.69 30.11
N ILE A 178 -56.92 -4.97 30.36
CA ILE A 178 -56.02 -5.80 29.56
C ILE A 178 -56.53 -5.91 28.12
N MET A 179 -57.82 -6.23 27.93
CA MET A 179 -58.42 -6.34 26.60
C MET A 179 -58.32 -5.02 25.83
N LYS A 180 -58.62 -3.89 26.48
CA LYS A 180 -58.47 -2.55 25.89
C LYS A 180 -57.02 -2.24 25.51
N ARG A 181 -56.06 -2.54 26.40
CA ARG A 181 -54.61 -2.37 26.14
C ARG A 181 -54.15 -3.21 24.95
N ARG A 182 -54.73 -4.40 24.75
CA ARG A 182 -54.46 -5.30 23.62
C ARG A 182 -55.26 -4.94 22.35
N GLY A 183 -56.08 -3.89 22.38
CA GLY A 183 -56.89 -3.45 21.24
C GLY A 183 -58.11 -4.34 20.96
N ILE A 184 -58.50 -5.20 21.90
CA ILE A 184 -59.68 -6.04 21.79
C ILE A 184 -60.86 -5.23 22.34
N ASN A 185 -61.71 -4.72 21.44
CA ASN A 185 -62.95 -4.07 21.84
C ASN A 185 -63.93 -5.12 22.35
N THR A 186 -64.21 -5.12 23.65
CA THR A 186 -65.32 -5.89 24.21
C THR A 186 -66.63 -5.29 23.71
N PRO A 187 -67.58 -6.09 23.17
CA PRO A 187 -68.91 -5.57 22.88
C PRO A 187 -69.54 -5.03 24.17
N PRO A 188 -70.36 -3.96 24.10
CA PRO A 188 -71.03 -3.45 25.28
C PRO A 188 -71.84 -4.58 25.90
N THR A 189 -71.65 -4.78 27.21
CA THR A 189 -72.48 -5.66 28.02
C THR A 189 -73.93 -5.27 27.81
N SER A 190 -74.69 -6.13 27.13
CA SER A 190 -76.13 -6.03 27.01
C SER A 190 -76.72 -6.19 28.41
N GLU A 191 -76.95 -5.07 29.09
CA GLU A 191 -77.81 -5.02 30.26
C GLU A 191 -79.23 -5.38 29.80
N SER A 192 -79.78 -6.45 30.39
CA SER A 192 -81.21 -6.82 30.34
C SER A 192 -81.84 -6.56 31.69
#